data_AF-A0A0S8F9G6-F1
#
_entry.id   AF-A0A0S8F9G6-F1
#
_cell.length_a   1.000
_cell.length_b   1.000
_cell.length_c   1.000
_cell.angle_alpha   90.00
_cell.angle_beta   90.00
_cell.angle_gamma   90.00
#
_symmetry.space_group_name_H-M   'P 1'
#
loop_
_entity.id
_entity.type
_entity.pdbx_description
1 polymer ?
#
loop_
_entity_poly.entity_id
_entity_poly.type
_entity_poly.pdbx_seq_one_letter_code
_entity_poly.pdbx_strand_id
1 'polypeptide(L)'
;MASQAVRRAAQVVGEELISVVAFGSWAREELHEHSDVDILVVVDESLELSRDLYLRWDEAPITWRGRRVEPHFVHLPDPARMPLGLWSEVAIDGIVLFTRDLQLPSLLVRLRHDIAAGRIVRRVVHGQSYWTAAA
;
A
#
# COMPACT_ATOMS: atom_id res chain seq x y z
N MET A 1 8.84 -5.89 14.59
CA MET A 1 9.22 -4.95 13.50
C MET A 1 8.01 -4.60 12.66
N ALA A 2 7.37 -5.53 11.94
CA ALA A 2 6.06 -5.30 11.32
C ALA A 2 5.02 -4.73 12.31
N SER A 3 5.00 -5.24 13.53
CA SER A 3 4.17 -4.73 14.63
C SER A 3 4.44 -3.26 15.00
N GLN A 4 5.65 -2.73 14.77
CA GLN A 4 5.98 -1.34 15.06
C GLN A 4 5.43 -0.41 13.97
N ALA A 5 5.48 -0.84 12.70
CA ALA A 5 4.83 -0.12 11.60
C ALA A 5 3.32 -0.01 11.81
N VAL A 6 2.67 -1.11 12.18
CA VAL A 6 1.23 -1.11 12.48
C VAL A 6 0.90 -0.18 13.64
N ARG A 7 1.66 -0.26 14.76
CA ARG A 7 1.44 0.63 15.91
C ARG A 7 1.66 2.10 15.55
N ARG A 8 2.69 2.41 14.75
CA ARG A 8 2.96 3.78 14.35
C ARG A 8 1.85 4.33 13.46
N ALA A 9 1.38 3.54 12.51
CA ALA A 9 0.22 3.89 11.69
C ALA A 9 -1.01 4.18 12.58
N ALA A 10 -1.34 3.29 13.52
CA ALA A 10 -2.46 3.48 14.44
C ALA A 10 -2.33 4.75 15.31
N GLN A 11 -1.13 5.11 15.75
CA GLN A 11 -0.89 6.36 16.49
C GLN A 11 -1.09 7.61 15.63
N VAL A 12 -0.77 7.52 14.33
CA VAL A 12 -0.90 8.66 13.39
C VAL A 12 -2.34 8.82 12.93
N VAL A 13 -3.05 7.73 12.62
CA VAL A 13 -4.37 7.84 11.99
C VAL A 13 -5.54 7.47 12.88
N GLY A 14 -5.33 6.92 14.08
CA GLY A 14 -6.41 6.65 15.03
C GLY A 14 -7.31 5.47 14.65
N GLU A 15 -8.61 5.65 14.87
CA GLU A 15 -9.65 4.64 14.64
C GLU A 15 -9.95 4.44 13.14
N GLU A 16 -9.53 5.42 12.34
CA GLU A 16 -9.69 5.51 10.90
C GLU A 16 -8.75 4.55 10.14
N LEU A 17 -7.83 3.87 10.86
CA LEU A 17 -6.97 2.85 10.28
C LEU A 17 -7.77 1.63 9.81
N ILE A 18 -7.77 1.38 8.50
CA ILE A 18 -8.34 0.18 7.91
C ILE A 18 -7.28 -0.91 7.80
N SER A 19 -6.11 -0.62 7.24
CA SER A 19 -5.10 -1.64 6.96
C SER A 19 -3.69 -1.06 6.83
N VAL A 20 -2.69 -1.92 7.02
CA VAL A 20 -1.28 -1.62 6.76
C VAL A 20 -0.71 -2.73 5.89
N VAL A 21 -0.10 -2.36 4.76
CA VAL A 21 0.49 -3.30 3.80
C VAL A 21 1.93 -2.88 3.52
N ALA A 22 2.89 -3.79 3.66
CA ALA A 22 4.23 -3.56 3.09
C ALA A 22 4.19 -3.87 1.59
N PHE A 23 4.73 -2.99 0.75
CA PHE A 23 4.72 -3.18 -0.70
C PHE A 23 6.01 -2.63 -1.33
N GLY A 24 6.16 -2.80 -2.65
CA GLY A 24 7.28 -2.23 -3.40
C GLY A 24 8.54 -3.10 -3.37
N SER A 25 9.69 -2.50 -3.71
CA SER A 25 10.95 -3.23 -4.00
C SER A 25 11.45 -4.07 -2.83
N TRP A 26 11.12 -3.70 -1.58
CA TRP A 26 11.40 -4.52 -0.41
C TRP A 26 10.59 -5.81 -0.40
N ALA A 27 9.31 -5.75 -0.73
CA ALA A 27 8.43 -6.92 -0.77
C ALA A 27 8.76 -7.86 -1.95
N ARG A 28 9.38 -7.33 -3.02
CA ARG A 28 9.84 -8.11 -4.18
C ARG A 28 11.23 -8.74 -4.01
N GLU A 29 11.92 -8.53 -2.88
CA GLU A 29 13.32 -8.95 -2.65
C GLU A 29 14.34 -8.39 -3.68
N GLU A 30 13.95 -7.41 -4.51
CA GLU A 30 14.79 -6.77 -5.55
C GLU A 30 15.69 -5.66 -4.99
N LEU A 31 16.18 -5.81 -3.76
CA LEU A 31 16.76 -4.70 -3.01
C LEU A 31 18.17 -4.32 -3.50
N HIS A 32 18.33 -3.03 -3.78
CA HIS A 32 19.60 -2.33 -3.62
C HIS A 32 19.82 -1.99 -2.13
N GLU A 33 21.08 -1.86 -1.70
CA GLU A 33 21.49 -1.72 -0.29
C GLU A 33 20.90 -0.49 0.44
N HIS A 34 20.26 0.44 -0.27
CA HIS A 34 19.77 1.72 0.27
C HIS A 34 18.26 1.95 0.18
N SER A 35 17.45 1.02 -0.35
CA SER A 35 16.00 1.26 -0.48
C SER A 35 15.28 1.29 0.87
N ASP A 36 14.40 2.26 1.05
CA ASP A 36 13.48 2.34 2.19
C ASP A 36 12.42 1.23 2.13
N VAL A 37 11.68 1.06 3.23
CA VAL A 37 10.55 0.12 3.29
C VAL A 37 9.26 0.91 3.13
N ASP A 38 8.62 0.79 1.98
CA ASP A 38 7.33 1.42 1.72
C ASP A 38 6.20 0.64 2.39
N ILE A 39 5.36 1.35 3.13
CA ILE A 39 4.09 0.81 3.64
C ILE A 39 2.92 1.63 3.13
N LEU A 40 1.85 0.94 2.76
CA LEU A 40 0.57 1.54 2.44
C LEU A 40 -0.24 1.58 3.73
N VAL A 41 -0.60 2.78 4.17
CA VAL A 41 -1.50 3.01 5.30
C VAL A 41 -2.87 3.33 4.73
N VAL A 42 -3.76 2.34 4.76
CA VAL A 42 -5.11 2.46 4.23
C VAL A 42 -6.02 2.97 5.33
N VAL A 43 -6.67 4.10 5.06
CA VAL A 43 -7.60 4.77 5.99
C VAL A 43 -8.99 4.85 5.38
N ASP A 44 -9.99 5.05 6.22
CA ASP A 44 -11.35 5.32 5.75
C ASP A 44 -11.48 6.71 5.11
N GLU A 45 -12.58 6.90 4.38
CA GLU A 45 -12.86 8.14 3.64
C GLU A 45 -13.16 9.36 4.52
N SER A 46 -13.41 9.16 5.82
CA SER A 46 -13.68 10.26 6.76
C SER A 46 -12.41 10.99 7.16
N LEU A 47 -11.24 10.36 7.03
CA LEU A 47 -9.96 10.98 7.29
C LEU A 47 -9.48 11.79 6.08
N GLU A 48 -9.28 13.09 6.25
CA GLU A 48 -8.66 13.92 5.22
C GLU A 48 -7.18 13.55 5.03
N LEU A 49 -6.80 13.23 3.79
CA LEU A 49 -5.40 13.01 3.43
C LEU A 49 -4.68 14.34 3.27
N SER A 50 -3.86 14.70 4.24
CA SER A 50 -3.12 15.95 4.26
C SER A 50 -1.62 15.74 4.52
N ARG A 51 -0.83 16.80 4.29
CA ARG A 51 0.61 16.80 4.63
C ARG A 51 0.86 16.62 6.12
N ASP A 52 -0.11 16.98 6.97
CA ASP A 52 0.02 16.86 8.42
C ASP A 52 0.14 15.40 8.86
N LEU A 53 -0.44 14.45 8.13
CA LEU A 53 -0.25 13.02 8.40
C LEU A 53 1.21 12.60 8.27
N TYR A 54 1.92 13.14 7.27
CA TYR A 54 3.34 12.87 7.05
C TYR A 54 4.20 13.56 8.12
N LEU A 55 3.87 14.80 8.49
CA LEU A 55 4.56 15.49 9.60
C LEU A 55 4.39 14.71 10.91
N ARG A 56 3.17 14.28 11.22
CA ARG A 56 2.87 13.45 12.40
C ARG A 56 3.60 12.12 12.36
N TRP A 57 3.83 11.53 11.18
CA TRP A 57 4.65 10.33 11.04
C TRP A 57 6.13 10.59 11.35
N ASP A 58 6.66 11.72 10.87
CA ASP A 58 8.07 12.09 11.04
C ASP A 58 8.46 12.53 12.46
N GLU A 59 7.50 12.82 13.34
CA GLU A 59 7.76 13.12 14.77
C GLU A 59 8.42 11.95 15.52
N ALA A 60 8.17 10.72 15.09
CA ALA A 60 8.75 9.50 15.65
C ALA A 60 8.94 8.48 14.52
N PRO A 61 9.99 8.66 13.69
CA PRO A 61 10.26 7.79 12.57
C PRO A 61 10.64 6.40 13.08
N ILE A 62 10.29 5.38 12.32
CA ILE A 62 10.57 3.99 12.66
C ILE A 62 11.47 3.35 11.62
N THR A 63 12.17 2.30 12.04
CA THR A 63 12.99 1.51 11.14
C THR A 63 12.56 0.05 11.13
N TRP A 64 12.69 -0.59 9.98
CA TRP A 64 12.48 -2.02 9.80
C TRP A 64 13.72 -2.65 9.18
N ARG A 65 14.41 -3.52 9.94
CA ARG A 65 15.68 -4.15 9.54
C ARG A 65 16.75 -3.11 9.17
N GLY A 66 16.83 -2.02 9.95
CA GLY A 66 17.81 -0.95 9.76
C GLY A 66 17.49 0.05 8.65
N ARG A 67 16.34 -0.10 7.96
CA ARG A 67 15.88 0.79 6.89
C ARG A 67 14.75 1.68 7.39
N ARG A 68 14.64 2.91 6.91
CA ARG A 68 13.53 3.80 7.25
C ARG A 68 12.23 3.24 6.66
N VAL A 69 11.14 3.40 7.39
CA VAL A 69 9.81 3.03 6.90
C VAL A 69 9.10 4.29 6.44
N GLU A 70 8.70 4.32 5.17
CA GLU A 70 8.00 5.43 4.54
C GLU A 70 6.51 5.09 4.37
N PRO A 71 5.60 5.94 4.87
CA PRO A 71 4.18 5.71 4.72
C PRO A 71 3.67 6.29 3.40
N HIS A 72 2.73 5.60 2.79
CA HIS A 72 1.87 6.14 1.76
C HIS A 72 0.43 6.05 2.27
N PHE A 73 -0.15 7.19 2.65
CA PHE A 73 -1.53 7.26 3.13
C PHE A 73 -2.50 7.29 1.95
N VAL A 74 -3.47 6.38 1.95
CA VAL A 74 -4.48 6.27 0.89
C VAL A 74 -5.85 5.94 1.47
N HIS A 75 -6.90 6.37 0.79
CA HIS A 75 -8.24 5.85 1.04
C HIS A 75 -8.39 4.45 0.47
N LEU A 76 -9.22 3.64 1.12
CA LEU A 76 -9.70 2.41 0.50
C LEU A 76 -10.49 2.78 -0.77
N PRO A 77 -10.22 2.12 -1.93
CA PRO A 77 -10.94 2.44 -3.15
C PRO A 77 -12.41 2.11 -3.06
N ASP A 78 -13.24 2.96 -3.68
CA ASP A 78 -14.63 2.64 -3.94
C ASP A 78 -14.72 1.28 -4.67
N PRO A 79 -15.41 0.28 -4.09
CA PRO A 79 -15.51 -1.05 -4.66
C PRO A 79 -16.21 -1.08 -6.03
N ALA A 80 -16.99 -0.04 -6.39
CA ALA A 80 -17.64 0.10 -7.68
C ALA A 80 -16.68 0.57 -8.79
N ARG A 81 -15.50 1.09 -8.42
CA ARG A 81 -14.45 1.48 -9.36
C ARG A 81 -13.41 0.37 -9.46
N MET A 82 -12.77 0.25 -10.63
CA MET A 82 -11.61 -0.62 -10.79
C MET A 82 -10.36 0.15 -10.40
N PRO A 83 -9.74 -0.11 -9.23
CA PRO A 83 -8.50 0.55 -8.88
C PRO A 83 -7.34 -0.06 -9.67
N LEU A 84 -6.60 0.79 -10.37
CA LEU A 84 -5.43 0.44 -11.17
C LEU A 84 -4.16 1.07 -10.56
N GLY A 85 -3.01 0.77 -11.14
CA GLY A 85 -1.73 1.36 -10.74
C GLY A 85 -1.25 0.79 -9.40
N LEU A 86 -1.19 1.65 -8.37
CA LEU A 86 -0.70 1.27 -7.04
C LEU A 86 -1.39 0.03 -6.48
N TRP A 87 -2.71 -0.06 -6.61
CA TRP A 87 -3.47 -1.21 -6.11
C TRP A 87 -3.17 -2.50 -6.87
N SER A 88 -2.80 -2.41 -8.15
CA SER A 88 -2.36 -3.56 -8.92
C SER A 88 -0.96 -4.03 -8.49
N GLU A 89 -0.05 -3.11 -8.17
CA GLU A 89 1.26 -3.45 -7.56
C GLU A 89 1.04 -4.16 -6.21
N VAL A 90 0.28 -3.52 -5.31
CA VAL A 90 -0.03 -4.05 -3.98
C VAL A 90 -0.77 -5.39 -4.04
N ALA A 91 -1.60 -5.63 -5.06
CA ALA A 91 -2.26 -6.92 -5.24
C ALA A 91 -1.28 -8.05 -5.57
N ILE A 92 -0.15 -7.74 -6.22
CA ILE A 92 0.87 -8.70 -6.64
C ILE A 92 1.93 -8.91 -5.55
N ASP A 93 2.49 -7.83 -4.98
CA ASP A 93 3.62 -7.91 -4.05
C ASP A 93 3.29 -7.51 -2.60
N GLY A 94 2.09 -7.01 -2.35
CA GLY A 94 1.71 -6.51 -1.03
C GLY A 94 1.62 -7.60 0.03
N ILE A 95 2.31 -7.38 1.15
CA ILE A 95 2.23 -8.19 2.37
C ILE A 95 1.36 -7.46 3.39
N VAL A 96 0.15 -7.96 3.63
CA VAL A 96 -0.77 -7.38 4.62
C VAL A 96 -0.22 -7.61 6.02
N LEU A 97 0.11 -6.53 6.72
CA LEU A 97 0.62 -6.57 8.10
C LEU A 97 -0.50 -6.44 9.13
N PHE A 98 -1.57 -5.72 8.75
CA PHE A 98 -2.75 -5.50 9.56
C PHE A 98 -3.95 -5.22 8.65
N THR A 99 -5.11 -5.71 9.05
CA THR A 99 -6.39 -5.32 8.45
C THR A 99 -7.49 -5.39 9.52
N ARG A 100 -8.32 -4.36 9.61
CA ARG A 100 -9.43 -4.25 10.55
C ARG A 100 -10.60 -5.15 10.13
N ASP A 101 -10.82 -5.29 8.83
CA ASP A 101 -11.92 -6.04 8.23
C ASP A 101 -11.47 -6.77 6.96
N LEU A 102 -12.41 -7.30 6.18
CA LEU A 102 -12.12 -8.06 4.96
C LEU A 102 -12.20 -7.25 3.67
N GLN A 103 -12.43 -5.93 3.73
CA GLN A 103 -12.62 -5.12 2.53
C GLN A 103 -11.36 -5.10 1.67
N LEU A 104 -10.20 -4.77 2.26
CA LEU A 104 -8.94 -4.75 1.54
C LEU A 104 -8.52 -6.16 1.04
N PRO A 105 -8.49 -7.22 1.87
CA PRO A 105 -8.20 -8.57 1.38
C PRO A 105 -9.08 -9.00 0.20
N SER A 106 -10.39 -8.72 0.27
CA SER A 106 -11.33 -9.06 -0.80
C SER A 106 -11.03 -8.29 -2.09
N LEU A 107 -10.70 -6.99 -1.98
CA LEU A 107 -10.28 -6.18 -3.11
C LEU A 107 -9.01 -6.76 -3.76
N LEU A 108 -7.98 -7.08 -2.97
CA LEU A 108 -6.73 -7.62 -3.51
C LEU A 108 -6.93 -8.98 -4.20
N VAL A 109 -7.80 -9.84 -3.68
CA VAL A 109 -8.19 -11.11 -4.34
C VAL A 109 -8.85 -10.83 -5.68
N ARG A 110 -9.79 -9.89 -5.75
CA ARG A 110 -10.46 -9.52 -7.00
C ARG A 110 -9.46 -8.99 -8.04
N LEU A 111 -8.57 -8.09 -7.63
CA LEU A 111 -7.53 -7.54 -8.51
C LEU A 111 -6.59 -8.62 -9.03
N ARG A 112 -6.13 -9.55 -8.18
CA ARG A 112 -5.32 -10.69 -8.63
C ARG A 112 -6.06 -11.54 -9.66
N HIS A 113 -7.35 -11.79 -9.44
CA HIS A 113 -8.18 -12.52 -10.40
C HIS A 113 -8.33 -11.76 -11.73
N ASP A 114 -8.52 -10.44 -11.70
CA ASP A 114 -8.59 -9.60 -12.90
C ASP A 114 -7.26 -9.54 -13.66
N ILE A 115 -6.13 -9.51 -12.96
CA ILE A 115 -4.80 -9.60 -13.55
C ILE A 115 -4.58 -10.97 -14.20
N ALA A 116 -4.85 -12.05 -13.46
CA ALA A 116 -4.69 -13.42 -13.96
C ALA A 116 -5.60 -13.71 -15.17
N ALA A 117 -6.78 -13.12 -15.22
CA ALA A 117 -7.70 -13.23 -16.34
C ALA A 117 -7.36 -12.29 -17.52
N GLY A 118 -6.29 -11.50 -17.42
CA GLY A 118 -5.88 -10.55 -18.46
C GLY A 118 -6.80 -9.35 -18.63
N ARG A 119 -7.72 -9.09 -17.68
CA ARG A 119 -8.55 -7.87 -17.67
C ARG A 119 -7.77 -6.63 -17.22
N ILE A 120 -6.75 -6.85 -16.38
CA ILE A 120 -5.78 -5.83 -16.00
C ILE A 120 -4.41 -6.28 -16.50
N VAL A 121 -3.72 -5.42 -17.23
CA VAL A 121 -2.44 -5.72 -17.86
C VAL A 121 -1.37 -4.71 -17.47
N ARG A 122 -0.14 -5.19 -17.27
CA ARG A 122 1.03 -4.34 -17.10
C ARG A 122 1.59 -3.99 -18.48
N ARG A 123 1.73 -2.70 -18.78
CA ARG A 123 2.32 -2.18 -20.02
C ARG A 123 3.57 -1.37 -19.70
N VAL A 124 4.41 -1.15 -20.71
CA VAL A 124 5.65 -0.37 -20.60
C VAL A 124 5.61 0.76 -21.62
N VAL A 125 5.88 1.98 -21.17
CA VAL A 125 6.06 3.17 -22.02
C VAL A 125 7.33 3.87 -21.57
N HIS A 126 8.25 4.14 -22.51
CA HIS A 126 9.56 4.75 -22.23
C HIS A 126 10.33 4.08 -21.08
N GLY A 127 10.25 2.75 -20.98
CA GLY A 127 10.92 1.97 -19.92
C GLY A 127 10.21 2.00 -18.56
N GLN A 128 9.12 2.75 -18.40
CA GLN A 128 8.32 2.82 -17.19
C GLN A 128 7.11 1.90 -17.30
N SER A 129 6.91 1.04 -16.30
CA SER A 129 5.76 0.15 -16.24
C SER A 129 4.53 0.84 -15.65
N TYR A 130 3.35 0.57 -16.19
CA TYR A 130 2.07 1.00 -15.63
C TYR A 130 1.01 -0.08 -15.80
N TRP A 131 0.00 -0.07 -14.93
CA TRP A 131 -1.13 -0.99 -15.00
C TRP A 131 -2.33 -0.31 -15.63
N THR A 132 -3.01 -1.01 -16.54
CA THR A 132 -4.21 -0.51 -17.22
C THR A 132 -5.20 -1.65 -17.46
N ALA A 133 -6.47 -1.31 -17.70
CA ALA A 133 -7.43 -2.27 -18.19
C ALA A 133 -7.01 -2.78 -19.58
N ALA A 134 -7.30 -4.04 -19.88
CA ALA A 134 -7.22 -4.54 -21.25
C ALA A 134 -8.23 -3.79 -22.12
N ALA A 135 -7.77 -3.37 -23.30
CA ALA A 135 -8.60 -2.71 -24.30
C ALA A 135 -9.47 -3.71 -25.03
#